data_AF-A0A2G9P7Q4-F1
#
_entry.id   AF-A0A2G9P7Q4-F1
#
_cell.length_a   1.000
_cell.length_b   1.000
_cell.length_c   1.000
_cell.angle_alpha   90.00
_cell.angle_beta   90.00
_cell.angle_gamma   90.00
#
_symmetry.space_group_name_H-M   'P 1'
#
loop_
_entity.id
_entity.type
_entity.pdbx_description
1 polymer ?
#
loop_
_entity_poly.entity_id
_entity_poly.type
_entity_poly.pdbx_seq_one_letter_code
_entity_poly.pdbx_strand_id
1 'polypeptide(L)'
;MASSNRALCDTTGVDPKLISSEWVYNHYRWIVWKLAAMEVMFPEQFAGRCLTPERVLLQLKYRYEVEIDKSRRSALKRIMERDDTAAKTLVLCVSKVISWGGNDESESKDPKQGSAVIEVTDGWYGIKALLDTSLTALLYRRRLFVGQKIIIHGAELVGSEEACTPLEAPESLMLKFAANSTRPARWYTKLGYFCDPRPFCVPLSSLFAEGGIVGCVDIVIQRIYPIQLIAN
;
A
#
# COMPACT_ATOMS: atom_id res chain seq x y z
N MET A 1 -16.21 -17.76 9.83
CA MET A 1 -16.15 -16.88 8.64
C MET A 1 -17.47 -16.84 7.89
N ALA A 2 -18.04 -17.96 7.44
CA ALA A 2 -19.42 -18.00 6.93
C ALA A 2 -20.46 -17.46 7.95
N SER A 3 -20.19 -17.66 9.24
CA SER A 3 -20.96 -17.07 10.35
C SER A 3 -20.92 -15.54 10.40
N SER A 4 -19.77 -14.93 10.11
CA SER A 4 -19.60 -13.46 10.13
C SER A 4 -20.32 -12.79 8.97
N ASN A 5 -20.35 -13.43 7.80
CA ASN A 5 -21.10 -12.93 6.65
C ASN A 5 -22.61 -12.93 6.93
N ARG A 6 -23.15 -14.06 7.44
CA ARG A 6 -24.56 -14.15 7.84
C ARG A 6 -24.92 -13.12 8.91
N ALA A 7 -24.11 -13.01 9.96
CA ALA A 7 -24.35 -12.04 11.03
C ALA A 7 -24.38 -10.58 10.54
N LEU A 8 -23.56 -10.23 9.53
CA LEU A 8 -23.60 -8.90 8.92
C LEU A 8 -24.88 -8.68 8.11
N CYS A 9 -25.29 -9.67 7.31
CA CYS A 9 -26.53 -9.60 6.54
C CYS A 9 -27.79 -9.51 7.43
N ASP A 10 -27.74 -10.11 8.62
CA ASP A 10 -28.83 -10.05 9.61
C ASP A 10 -28.84 -8.72 10.41
N THR A 11 -27.83 -7.86 10.22
CA THR A 11 -27.72 -6.60 10.94
C THR A 11 -28.63 -5.53 10.34
N THR A 12 -29.39 -4.82 11.19
CA THR A 12 -30.29 -3.75 10.76
C THR A 12 -29.55 -2.65 9.99
N GLY A 13 -30.09 -2.26 8.84
CA GLY A 13 -29.55 -1.21 7.98
C GLY A 13 -28.49 -1.68 6.97
N VAL A 14 -28.18 -2.98 6.94
CA VAL A 14 -27.34 -3.58 5.89
C VAL A 14 -28.25 -4.18 4.83
N ASP A 15 -28.10 -3.77 3.58
CA ASP A 15 -28.67 -4.47 2.43
C ASP A 15 -27.67 -5.53 1.92
N PRO A 16 -27.98 -6.84 2.07
CA PRO A 16 -27.11 -7.92 1.62
C PRO A 16 -26.83 -7.92 0.12
N LYS A 17 -27.67 -7.26 -0.70
CA LYS A 17 -27.48 -7.20 -2.16
C LYS A 17 -26.34 -6.28 -2.58
N LEU A 18 -25.94 -5.35 -1.70
CA LEU A 18 -24.89 -4.36 -1.97
C LEU A 18 -23.49 -4.85 -1.57
N ILE A 19 -23.38 -6.04 -0.98
CA ILE A 19 -22.11 -6.63 -0.56
C ILE A 19 -21.93 -8.04 -1.10
N SER A 20 -20.70 -8.37 -1.51
CA SER A 20 -20.31 -9.73 -1.87
C SER A 20 -19.65 -10.45 -0.69
N SER A 21 -19.61 -11.78 -0.75
CA SER A 21 -18.82 -12.58 0.20
C SER A 21 -17.34 -12.21 0.20
N GLU A 22 -16.81 -11.85 -0.97
CA GLU A 22 -15.42 -11.41 -1.16
C GLU A 22 -15.15 -10.07 -0.48
N TRP A 23 -16.12 -9.14 -0.53
CA TRP A 23 -16.03 -7.85 0.17
C TRP A 23 -15.90 -8.05 1.69
N VAL A 24 -16.74 -8.93 2.25
CA VAL A 24 -16.69 -9.27 3.68
C VAL A 24 -15.37 -9.95 4.02
N TYR A 25 -14.90 -10.88 3.18
CA TYR A 25 -13.64 -11.60 3.41
C TYR A 25 -12.44 -10.64 3.43
N ASN A 26 -12.35 -9.76 2.43
CA ASN A 26 -11.28 -8.76 2.35
C ASN A 26 -11.26 -7.87 3.59
N HIS A 27 -12.40 -7.31 3.99
CA HIS A 27 -12.43 -6.42 5.14
C HIS A 27 -12.24 -7.13 6.48
N TYR A 28 -12.74 -8.35 6.62
CA TYR A 28 -12.48 -9.19 7.78
C TYR A 28 -10.99 -9.42 7.98
N ARG A 29 -10.24 -9.73 6.92
CA ARG A 29 -8.77 -9.88 6.95
C ARG A 29 -8.08 -8.67 7.59
N TRP A 30 -8.39 -7.45 7.12
CA TRP A 30 -7.75 -6.23 7.62
C TRP A 30 -8.19 -5.85 9.04
N ILE A 31 -9.47 -6.05 9.37
CA ILE A 31 -10.01 -5.77 10.70
C ILE A 31 -9.35 -6.68 11.74
N VAL A 32 -9.30 -7.98 11.47
CA VAL A 32 -8.68 -8.96 12.37
C VAL A 32 -7.19 -8.69 12.52
N TRP A 33 -6.47 -8.45 11.41
CA TRP A 33 -5.04 -8.17 11.49
C TRP A 33 -4.74 -6.94 12.34
N LYS A 34 -5.52 -5.86 12.16
CA LYS A 34 -5.41 -4.64 12.96
C LYS A 34 -5.68 -4.92 14.45
N LEU A 35 -6.78 -5.58 14.77
CA LEU A 35 -7.18 -5.84 16.16
C LEU A 35 -6.19 -6.77 16.86
N ALA A 36 -5.75 -7.83 16.21
CA ALA A 36 -4.73 -8.73 16.72
C ALA A 36 -3.40 -8.00 16.97
N ALA A 37 -2.95 -7.17 16.03
CA ALA A 37 -1.73 -6.38 16.19
C ALA A 37 -1.83 -5.37 17.35
N MET A 38 -3.00 -4.77 17.57
CA MET A 38 -3.22 -3.87 18.70
C MET A 38 -3.10 -4.58 20.05
N GLU A 39 -3.67 -5.78 20.19
CA GLU A 39 -3.56 -6.55 21.44
C GLU A 39 -2.13 -6.99 21.73
N VAL A 40 -1.39 -7.43 20.69
CA VAL A 40 0.00 -7.88 20.84
C VAL A 40 0.93 -6.71 21.19
N MET A 41 0.74 -5.55 20.56
CA MET A 41 1.63 -4.40 20.76
C MET A 41 1.35 -3.64 22.06
N PHE A 42 0.10 -3.63 22.52
CA PHE A 42 -0.37 -2.85 23.67
C PHE A 42 -1.26 -3.71 24.58
N PRO A 43 -0.68 -4.77 25.19
CA PRO A 43 -1.46 -5.76 25.93
C PRO A 43 -2.15 -5.15 27.16
N GLU A 44 -1.50 -4.23 27.86
CA GLU A 44 -2.07 -3.57 29.05
C GLU A 44 -3.37 -2.81 28.75
N GLN A 45 -3.47 -2.22 27.55
CA GLN A 45 -4.63 -1.42 27.15
C GLN A 45 -5.72 -2.28 26.48
N PHE A 46 -5.33 -3.27 25.67
CA PHE A 46 -6.23 -3.91 24.71
C PHE A 46 -6.40 -5.43 24.84
N ALA A 47 -5.60 -6.13 25.64
CA ALA A 47 -5.65 -7.60 25.71
C ALA A 47 -7.08 -8.10 26.05
N GLY A 48 -7.61 -8.99 25.21
CA GLY A 48 -8.95 -9.57 25.35
C GLY A 48 -10.12 -8.59 25.16
N ARG A 49 -9.85 -7.35 24.72
CA ARG A 49 -10.87 -6.29 24.56
C ARG A 49 -11.08 -5.87 23.12
N CYS A 50 -10.12 -6.14 22.24
CA CYS A 50 -10.08 -5.66 20.86
C CYS A 50 -10.56 -6.73 19.88
N LEU A 51 -9.96 -7.93 19.90
CA LEU A 51 -10.26 -9.03 18.99
C LEU A 51 -11.42 -9.87 19.51
N THR A 52 -12.62 -9.27 19.56
CA THR A 52 -13.86 -10.00 19.86
C THR A 52 -14.77 -10.04 18.64
N PRO A 53 -15.64 -11.07 18.50
CA PRO A 53 -16.58 -11.17 17.38
C PRO A 53 -17.47 -9.93 17.25
N GLU A 54 -17.90 -9.36 18.37
CA GLU A 54 -18.71 -8.12 18.42
C GLU A 54 -17.95 -6.92 17.83
N ARG A 55 -16.68 -6.73 18.20
CA ARG A 55 -15.83 -5.65 17.68
C ARG A 55 -15.58 -5.80 16.19
N VAL A 56 -15.39 -7.05 15.72
CA VAL A 56 -15.21 -7.34 14.30
C VAL A 56 -16.49 -7.01 13.53
N LEU A 57 -17.65 -7.47 14.00
CA LEU A 57 -18.94 -7.19 13.37
C LEU A 57 -19.26 -5.70 13.35
N LEU A 58 -19.01 -4.99 14.46
CA LEU A 58 -19.17 -3.54 14.55
C LEU A 58 -18.31 -2.80 13.50
N GLN A 59 -17.07 -3.23 13.31
CA GLN A 59 -16.19 -2.62 12.31
C GLN A 59 -16.56 -2.99 10.87
N LEU A 60 -17.08 -4.19 10.63
CA LEU A 60 -17.63 -4.56 9.32
C LEU A 60 -18.82 -3.68 8.96
N LYS A 61 -19.76 -3.49 9.91
CA LYS A 61 -20.88 -2.55 9.74
C LYS A 61 -20.39 -1.12 9.49
N TYR A 62 -19.41 -0.65 10.26
CA TYR A 62 -18.81 0.67 10.03
C TYR A 62 -18.24 0.81 8.62
N ARG A 63 -17.58 -0.22 8.08
CA ARG A 63 -17.07 -0.18 6.70
C ARG A 63 -18.18 -0.14 5.67
N TYR A 64 -19.27 -0.88 5.91
CA TYR A 64 -20.47 -0.81 5.08
C TYR A 64 -21.03 0.61 5.05
N GLU A 65 -21.25 1.23 6.21
CA GLU A 65 -21.78 2.59 6.31
C GLU A 65 -20.87 3.64 5.63
N VAL A 66 -19.55 3.46 5.72
CA VAL A 66 -18.59 4.41 5.12
C VAL A 66 -18.50 4.23 3.61
N GLU A 67 -18.37 3.00 3.14
CA GLU A 67 -18.08 2.73 1.74
C GLU A 67 -19.33 2.63 0.87
N ILE A 68 -20.41 2.02 1.39
CA ILE A 68 -21.66 1.81 0.67
C ILE A 68 -22.57 3.03 0.91
N ASP A 69 -23.04 3.24 2.13
CA ASP A 69 -24.05 4.28 2.42
C ASP A 69 -23.53 5.70 2.17
N LYS A 70 -22.29 5.98 2.59
CA LYS A 70 -21.65 7.31 2.43
C LYS A 70 -20.81 7.42 1.17
N SER A 71 -20.66 6.34 0.40
CA SER A 71 -19.87 6.29 -0.84
C SER A 71 -18.44 6.84 -0.69
N ARG A 72 -17.82 6.71 0.49
CA ARG A 72 -16.46 7.18 0.76
C ARG A 72 -15.46 6.09 0.42
N ARG A 73 -14.76 6.28 -0.68
CA ARG A 73 -13.79 5.32 -1.23
C ARG A 73 -12.41 5.51 -0.61
N SER A 74 -11.71 4.40 -0.39
CA SER A 74 -10.34 4.39 0.13
C SER A 74 -9.34 4.93 -0.91
N ALA A 75 -8.08 5.13 -0.50
CA ALA A 75 -7.06 5.66 -1.40
C ALA A 75 -6.80 4.70 -2.57
N LEU A 76 -6.58 3.41 -2.28
CA LEU A 76 -6.36 2.40 -3.31
C LEU A 76 -7.60 2.20 -4.17
N LYS A 77 -8.81 2.22 -3.59
CA LYS A 77 -10.05 2.11 -4.37
C LYS A 77 -10.16 3.22 -5.43
N ARG A 78 -9.91 4.47 -5.04
CA ARG A 78 -9.92 5.61 -5.98
C ARG A 78 -8.84 5.51 -7.06
N ILE A 79 -7.66 5.00 -6.70
CA ILE A 79 -6.54 4.82 -7.63
C ILE A 79 -6.85 3.72 -8.66
N MET A 80 -7.36 2.58 -8.20
CA MET A 80 -7.67 1.42 -9.06
C MET A 80 -8.87 1.67 -9.97
N GLU A 81 -9.86 2.42 -9.48
CA GLU A 81 -11.00 2.91 -10.28
C GLU A 81 -10.62 4.07 -11.22
N ARG A 82 -9.35 4.49 -11.26
CA ARG A 82 -8.82 5.59 -12.10
C ARG A 82 -9.43 6.98 -11.82
N ASP A 83 -10.07 7.15 -10.67
CA ASP A 83 -10.68 8.40 -10.20
C ASP A 83 -9.71 9.32 -9.44
N ASP A 84 -8.51 8.85 -9.12
CA ASP A 84 -7.42 9.65 -8.58
C ASP A 84 -6.07 9.02 -8.95
N THR A 85 -4.98 9.78 -8.78
CA THR A 85 -3.63 9.37 -9.18
C THR A 85 -2.83 8.76 -8.03
N ALA A 86 -2.07 7.69 -8.37
CA ALA A 86 -1.07 7.09 -7.49
C ALA A 86 0.15 8.00 -7.24
N ALA A 87 0.32 9.06 -8.05
CA ALA A 87 1.48 9.94 -7.95
C ALA A 87 1.47 10.82 -6.68
N LYS A 88 0.32 10.98 -6.02
CA LYS A 88 0.21 11.72 -4.76
C LYS A 88 0.96 11.02 -3.62
N THR A 89 1.23 11.77 -2.55
CA THR A 89 1.85 11.20 -1.36
C THR A 89 0.88 10.23 -0.65
N LEU A 90 1.30 8.96 -0.53
CA LEU A 90 0.53 7.86 0.05
C LEU A 90 1.26 7.27 1.26
N VAL A 91 0.49 6.81 2.24
CA VAL A 91 0.98 5.99 3.34
C VAL A 91 0.34 4.61 3.24
N LEU A 92 1.16 3.60 2.98
CA LEU A 92 0.73 2.22 2.80
C LEU A 92 1.44 1.31 3.83
N CYS A 93 0.86 0.15 4.08
CA CYS A 93 1.44 -0.88 4.94
C CYS A 93 1.79 -2.11 4.10
N VAL A 94 2.98 -2.69 4.28
CA VAL A 94 3.35 -3.94 3.62
C VAL A 94 2.58 -5.10 4.25
N SER A 95 1.75 -5.81 3.49
CA SER A 95 0.93 -6.91 4.01
C SER A 95 1.50 -8.30 3.73
N LYS A 96 2.21 -8.48 2.62
CA LYS A 96 2.77 -9.77 2.22
C LYS A 96 3.96 -9.56 1.29
N VAL A 97 4.94 -10.47 1.33
CA VAL A 97 5.98 -10.56 0.29
C VAL A 97 5.55 -11.64 -0.70
N ILE A 98 5.46 -11.30 -1.98
CA ILE A 98 4.96 -12.21 -3.04
C ILE A 98 6.14 -12.89 -3.73
N SER A 99 7.12 -12.12 -4.19
CA SER A 99 8.34 -12.63 -4.82
C SER A 99 9.54 -11.81 -4.37
N TRP A 100 10.70 -12.47 -4.26
CA TRP A 100 11.93 -11.83 -3.78
C TRP A 100 12.82 -11.28 -4.91
N GLY A 101 12.55 -11.62 -6.17
CA GLY A 101 13.29 -11.05 -7.31
C GLY A 101 14.65 -11.69 -7.58
N GLY A 102 14.87 -12.94 -7.17
CA GLY A 102 16.09 -13.69 -7.50
C GLY A 102 15.74 -15.12 -7.89
N ASN A 103 16.21 -15.56 -9.07
CA ASN A 103 16.11 -16.88 -9.68
C ASN A 103 15.24 -17.90 -8.91
N ASP A 104 13.94 -17.89 -9.19
CA ASP A 104 13.25 -19.18 -9.24
C ASP A 104 13.86 -19.94 -10.44
N GLU A 105 14.22 -21.19 -10.24
CA GLU A 105 14.90 -22.09 -11.20
C GLU A 105 14.02 -22.45 -12.41
N SER A 106 13.55 -21.46 -13.16
CA SER A 106 12.85 -21.66 -14.43
C SER A 106 13.50 -20.82 -15.53
N GLU A 107 14.07 -21.54 -16.48
CA GLU A 107 14.84 -21.13 -17.65
C GLU A 107 14.24 -19.94 -18.42
N SER A 108 14.89 -18.77 -18.32
CA SER A 108 15.00 -17.85 -19.46
C SER A 108 16.30 -17.05 -19.34
N LYS A 109 17.12 -17.13 -20.38
CA LYS A 109 18.46 -16.52 -20.46
C LYS A 109 18.36 -15.01 -20.64
N ASP A 110 18.25 -14.28 -19.53
CA ASP A 110 18.67 -12.88 -19.41
C ASP A 110 18.96 -12.59 -17.92
N PRO A 111 20.16 -12.11 -17.53
CA PRO A 111 20.48 -11.81 -16.15
C PRO A 111 19.90 -10.43 -15.78
N LYS A 112 18.58 -10.29 -15.76
CA LYS A 112 17.93 -9.12 -15.16
C LYS A 112 17.65 -9.43 -13.71
N GLN A 113 18.39 -8.77 -12.83
CA GLN A 113 18.16 -8.70 -11.39
C GLN A 113 16.65 -8.49 -11.16
N GLY A 114 15.96 -9.54 -10.72
CA GLY A 114 14.50 -9.55 -10.69
C GLY A 114 13.98 -8.48 -9.72
N SER A 115 13.01 -7.70 -10.15
CA SER A 115 12.31 -6.77 -9.27
C SER A 115 11.44 -7.57 -8.29
N ALA A 116 11.62 -7.37 -6.99
CA ALA A 116 10.78 -8.01 -5.99
C ALA A 116 9.34 -7.45 -6.06
N VAL A 117 8.37 -8.31 -5.76
CA VAL A 117 6.96 -7.93 -5.70
C VAL A 117 6.44 -8.15 -4.28
N ILE A 118 5.81 -7.11 -3.73
CA ILE A 118 5.16 -7.15 -2.42
C ILE A 118 3.67 -6.81 -2.56
N GLU A 119 2.87 -7.21 -1.57
CA GLU A 119 1.50 -6.72 -1.41
C GLU A 119 1.52 -5.58 -0.39
N VAL A 120 0.85 -4.48 -0.71
CA VAL A 120 0.67 -3.33 0.17
C VAL A 120 -0.81 -3.00 0.35
N THR A 121 -1.15 -2.39 1.48
CA THR A 121 -2.54 -2.04 1.81
C THR A 121 -2.66 -0.61 2.36
N ASP A 122 -3.77 0.04 2.03
CA ASP A 122 -4.22 1.29 2.68
C ASP A 122 -5.12 1.03 3.90
N GLY A 123 -5.23 -0.24 4.33
CA GLY A 123 -6.12 -0.71 5.39
C GLY A 123 -7.51 -1.08 4.91
N TRP A 124 -7.89 -0.76 3.67
CA TRP A 124 -9.18 -1.13 3.08
C TRP A 124 -9.03 -2.25 2.06
N TYR A 125 -8.06 -2.10 1.15
CA TYR A 125 -7.75 -3.06 0.09
C TYR A 125 -6.25 -3.32 0.01
N GLY A 126 -5.88 -4.39 -0.69
CA GLY A 126 -4.50 -4.71 -1.02
C GLY A 126 -4.22 -4.52 -2.51
N ILE A 127 -3.00 -4.14 -2.87
CA ILE A 127 -2.51 -4.08 -4.25
C ILE A 127 -1.08 -4.60 -4.31
N LYS A 128 -0.70 -5.23 -5.43
CA LYS A 128 0.67 -5.63 -5.69
C LYS A 128 1.53 -4.39 -5.96
N ALA A 129 2.77 -4.39 -5.50
CA ALA A 129 3.73 -3.34 -5.75
C ALA A 129 5.07 -3.90 -6.21
N LEU A 130 5.59 -3.31 -7.29
CA LEU A 130 6.88 -3.61 -7.89
C LEU A 130 7.95 -2.73 -7.23
N LEU A 131 8.98 -3.38 -6.71
CA LEU A 131 10.12 -2.73 -6.07
C LEU A 131 11.27 -2.54 -7.06
N ASP A 132 11.90 -1.38 -7.04
CA ASP A 132 13.16 -1.17 -7.74
C ASP A 132 14.32 -1.97 -7.12
N THR A 133 15.49 -1.93 -7.75
CA THR A 133 16.69 -2.65 -7.31
C THR A 133 17.08 -2.27 -5.88
N SER A 134 16.97 -0.99 -5.54
CA SER A 134 17.34 -0.46 -4.23
C SER A 134 16.39 -0.91 -3.11
N LEU A 135 15.07 -0.87 -3.35
CA LEU A 135 14.05 -1.38 -2.43
C LEU A 135 14.11 -2.90 -2.31
N THR A 136 14.38 -3.61 -3.41
CA THR A 136 14.60 -5.06 -3.41
C THR A 136 15.77 -5.43 -2.51
N ALA A 137 16.90 -4.71 -2.59
CA ALA A 137 18.02 -4.89 -1.68
C ALA A 137 17.65 -4.60 -0.20
N LEU A 138 16.80 -3.61 0.06
CA LEU A 138 16.31 -3.32 1.41
C LEU A 138 15.38 -4.41 1.95
N LEU A 139 14.58 -5.05 1.10
CA LEU A 139 13.76 -6.20 1.43
C LEU A 139 14.64 -7.40 1.84
N TYR A 140 15.68 -7.71 1.04
CA TYR A 140 16.65 -8.76 1.37
C TYR A 140 17.40 -8.50 2.69
N ARG A 141 17.73 -7.23 2.96
CA ARG A 141 18.35 -6.80 4.23
C ARG A 141 17.37 -6.72 5.40
N ARG A 142 16.11 -7.12 5.22
CA ARG A 142 15.02 -7.04 6.21
C ARG A 142 14.77 -5.64 6.76
N ARG A 143 15.17 -4.60 6.00
CA ARG A 143 14.86 -3.19 6.32
C ARG A 143 13.48 -2.77 5.83
N LEU A 144 12.95 -3.52 4.85
CA LEU A 144 11.54 -3.52 4.47
C LEU A 144 10.93 -4.86 4.91
N PHE A 145 9.85 -4.83 5.69
CA PHE A 145 9.22 -6.05 6.22
C PHE A 145 7.69 -5.94 6.36
N VAL A 146 7.01 -7.08 6.49
CA VAL A 146 5.54 -7.14 6.64
C VAL A 146 5.09 -6.47 7.93
N GLY A 147 4.04 -5.65 7.85
CA GLY A 147 3.52 -4.82 8.94
C GLY A 147 4.16 -3.44 9.02
N GLN A 148 5.21 -3.17 8.24
CA GLN A 148 5.85 -1.86 8.20
C GLN A 148 5.03 -0.87 7.37
N LYS A 149 4.86 0.34 7.91
CA LYS A 149 4.28 1.46 7.18
C LYS A 149 5.36 2.21 6.40
N ILE A 150 5.05 2.54 5.16
CA ILE A 150 5.90 3.31 4.26
C ILE A 150 5.13 4.51 3.72
N ILE A 151 5.81 5.63 3.58
CA ILE A 151 5.34 6.82 2.87
C ILE A 151 6.00 6.84 1.49
N ILE A 152 5.20 7.05 0.46
CA ILE A 152 5.61 7.01 -0.93
C ILE A 152 5.10 8.28 -1.62
N HIS A 153 5.90 8.87 -2.49
CA HIS A 153 5.48 9.92 -3.40
C HIS A 153 5.80 9.53 -4.84
N GLY A 154 4.97 9.95 -5.80
CA GLY A 154 5.22 9.68 -7.22
C GLY A 154 5.14 8.21 -7.60
N ALA A 155 4.26 7.42 -6.97
CA ALA A 155 4.06 6.04 -7.39
C ALA A 155 3.33 5.99 -8.75
N GLU A 156 3.70 5.03 -9.58
CA GLU A 156 3.10 4.83 -10.91
C GLU A 156 2.20 3.61 -10.87
N LEU A 157 0.98 3.71 -11.41
CA LEU A 157 0.10 2.57 -11.60
C LEU A 157 0.40 1.92 -12.96
N VAL A 158 0.97 0.72 -12.93
CA VAL A 158 1.42 -0.05 -14.09
C VAL A 158 0.53 -1.28 -14.26
N GLY A 159 0.33 -1.74 -15.51
CA GLY A 159 -0.49 -2.91 -15.82
C GLY A 159 -1.70 -2.53 -16.66
N SER A 160 -2.89 -2.98 -16.26
CA SER A 160 -4.13 -2.69 -16.99
C SER A 160 -4.47 -1.20 -16.99
N GLU A 161 -4.80 -0.63 -18.14
CA GLU A 161 -5.25 0.77 -18.29
C GLU A 161 -6.72 0.97 -17.90
N GLU A 162 -7.50 -0.10 -17.85
CA GLU A 162 -8.92 -0.04 -17.52
C GLU A 162 -9.16 0.22 -16.03
N ALA A 163 -10.24 0.95 -15.73
CA ALA A 163 -10.71 1.14 -14.37
C ALA A 163 -11.30 -0.17 -13.83
N CYS A 164 -10.85 -0.59 -12.65
CA CYS A 164 -11.34 -1.81 -12.02
C CYS A 164 -11.63 -1.62 -10.53
N THR A 165 -12.56 -2.41 -10.01
CA THR A 165 -12.78 -2.47 -8.57
C THR A 165 -11.63 -3.23 -7.92
N PRO A 166 -11.23 -2.88 -6.68
CA PRO A 166 -10.07 -3.52 -6.05
C PRO A 166 -10.14 -5.04 -5.87
N LEU A 167 -11.35 -5.61 -5.80
CA LEU A 167 -11.56 -7.04 -5.60
C LEU A 167 -11.50 -7.82 -6.92
N GLU A 168 -11.81 -7.17 -8.04
CA GLU A 168 -11.81 -7.74 -9.39
C GLU A 168 -10.53 -7.37 -10.16
N ALA A 169 -9.53 -6.82 -9.47
CA ALA A 169 -8.35 -6.27 -10.09
C ALA A 169 -7.51 -7.38 -10.76
N PRO A 170 -7.05 -7.17 -12.01
CA PRO A 170 -6.24 -8.15 -12.70
C PRO A 170 -4.89 -8.29 -12.03
N GLU A 171 -4.31 -9.49 -12.11
CA GLU A 171 -3.03 -9.80 -11.48
C GLU A 171 -1.84 -8.98 -12.00
N SER A 172 -1.99 -8.40 -13.20
CA SER A 172 -1.03 -7.52 -13.87
C SER A 172 -1.02 -6.10 -13.31
N LEU A 173 -2.06 -5.67 -12.59
CA LEU A 173 -2.14 -4.33 -12.02
C LEU A 173 -1.25 -4.19 -10.79
N MET A 174 -0.25 -3.31 -10.87
CA MET A 174 0.75 -3.12 -9.83
C MET A 174 1.08 -1.64 -9.63
N LEU A 175 1.47 -1.27 -8.41
CA LEU A 175 2.11 0.02 -8.12
C LEU A 175 3.63 -0.09 -8.23
N LYS A 176 4.26 0.78 -8.99
CA LYS A 176 5.73 0.86 -9.05
C LYS A 176 6.25 1.85 -8.02
N PHE A 177 7.19 1.39 -7.20
CA PHE A 177 7.82 2.22 -6.18
C PHE A 177 9.27 2.53 -6.52
N ALA A 178 9.63 3.80 -6.32
CA ALA A 178 11.01 4.28 -6.38
C ALA A 178 11.58 4.43 -4.97
N ALA A 179 12.77 3.90 -4.72
CA ALA A 179 13.44 3.95 -3.43
C ALA A 179 13.68 5.39 -2.96
N ASN A 180 14.05 6.27 -3.89
CA ASN A 180 14.36 7.67 -3.58
C ASN A 180 13.12 8.46 -3.15
N SER A 181 11.92 8.00 -3.56
CA SER A 181 10.64 8.59 -3.19
C SER A 181 9.84 7.75 -2.19
N THR A 182 10.49 6.78 -1.52
CA THR A 182 9.89 5.91 -0.50
C THR A 182 10.66 5.98 0.82
N ARG A 183 9.99 6.16 1.95
CA ARG A 183 10.61 6.18 3.29
C ARG A 183 9.75 5.42 4.32
N PRO A 184 10.32 4.91 5.41
CA PRO A 184 9.52 4.39 6.52
C PRO A 184 8.64 5.48 7.14
N ALA A 185 7.39 5.15 7.42
CA ALA A 185 6.46 6.03 8.13
C ALA A 185 6.38 5.66 9.62
N ARG A 186 5.97 6.62 10.46
CA ARG A 186 5.75 6.37 11.89
C ARG A 186 4.64 5.33 12.08
N TRP A 187 4.73 4.52 13.14
CA TRP A 187 3.80 3.42 13.38
C TRP A 187 2.34 3.87 13.50
N TYR A 188 2.09 5.06 14.04
CA TYR A 188 0.74 5.62 14.22
C TYR A 188 0.22 6.40 13.00
N THR A 189 1.03 6.59 11.95
CA THR A 189 0.60 7.35 10.77
C THR A 189 -0.62 6.68 10.12
N LYS A 190 -1.64 7.48 9.78
CA LYS A 190 -2.87 7.01 9.13
C LYS A 190 -2.55 6.50 7.72
N LEU A 191 -3.11 5.35 7.35
CA LEU A 191 -2.98 4.79 6.01
C LEU A 191 -3.89 5.51 4.99
N GLY A 192 -3.49 5.49 3.72
CA GLY A 192 -4.16 6.18 2.61
C GLY A 192 -3.43 7.46 2.21
N TYR A 193 -4.17 8.45 1.71
CA TYR A 193 -3.60 9.74 1.32
C TYR A 193 -2.97 10.47 2.50
N PHE A 194 -1.76 10.99 2.29
CA PHE A 194 -1.13 11.90 3.23
C PHE A 194 -1.77 13.29 3.14
N CYS A 195 -1.78 14.03 4.26
CA CYS A 195 -2.44 15.34 4.32
C CYS A 195 -1.82 16.37 3.38
N ASP A 196 -0.49 16.35 3.21
CA ASP A 196 0.21 17.20 2.25
C ASP A 196 0.49 16.42 0.96
N PRO A 197 -0.08 16.80 -0.19
CA PRO A 197 0.15 16.10 -1.44
C PRO A 197 1.54 16.36 -2.03
N ARG A 198 2.28 17.35 -1.50
CA ARG A 198 3.60 17.73 -2.03
C ARG A 198 4.65 16.64 -1.75
N PRO A 199 5.69 16.55 -2.60
CA PRO A 199 6.83 15.68 -2.33
C PRO A 199 7.51 16.07 -1.01
N PHE A 200 7.89 15.07 -0.24
CA PHE A 200 8.71 15.29 0.96
C PHE A 200 10.18 15.48 0.55
N CYS A 201 10.86 16.41 1.22
CA CYS A 201 12.28 16.67 0.97
C CYS A 201 13.13 15.49 1.49
N VAL A 202 14.10 15.06 0.70
CA VAL A 202 15.07 14.04 1.10
C VAL A 202 16.51 14.57 1.01
N PRO A 203 17.40 14.18 1.92
CA PRO A 203 18.80 14.58 1.84
C PRO A 203 19.49 13.86 0.68
N LEU A 204 20.37 14.56 -0.04
CA LEU A 204 21.15 14.02 -1.16
C LEU A 204 21.98 12.79 -0.76
N SER A 205 22.47 12.75 0.48
CA SER A 205 23.24 11.62 1.02
C SER A 205 22.45 10.32 1.16
N SER A 206 21.11 10.39 1.12
CA SER A 206 20.22 9.22 1.20
C SER A 206 19.81 8.65 -0.15
N LEU A 207 20.24 9.27 -1.25
CA LEU A 207 19.83 8.89 -2.60
C LEU A 207 20.61 7.67 -3.07
N PHE A 208 19.89 6.75 -3.71
CA PHE A 208 20.46 5.62 -4.42
C PHE A 208 20.53 5.94 -5.91
N ALA A 209 21.64 5.56 -6.58
CA ALA A 209 21.80 5.70 -8.01
C ALA A 209 20.68 4.96 -8.78
N GLU A 210 20.40 3.72 -8.38
CA GLU A 210 19.33 2.86 -8.92
C GLU A 210 18.02 2.99 -8.12
N GLY A 211 17.72 4.18 -7.60
CA GLY A 211 16.59 4.43 -6.69
C GLY A 211 15.39 5.16 -7.32
N GLY A 212 15.42 5.37 -8.64
CA GLY A 212 14.41 6.15 -9.35
C GLY A 212 14.45 7.66 -9.06
N ILE A 213 13.43 8.37 -9.54
CA ILE A 213 13.35 9.83 -9.49
C ILE A 213 13.14 10.30 -8.04
N VAL A 214 13.76 11.44 -7.71
CA VAL A 214 13.60 12.13 -6.44
C VAL A 214 12.51 13.19 -6.56
N GLY A 215 11.50 13.15 -5.69
CA GLY A 215 10.41 14.13 -5.71
C GLY A 215 10.86 15.56 -5.34
N CYS A 216 11.63 15.71 -4.26
CA CYS A 216 12.10 17.01 -3.80
C CYS A 216 13.42 16.91 -3.02
N VAL A 217 14.33 17.84 -3.30
CA VAL A 217 15.59 18.03 -2.56
C VAL A 217 15.70 19.50 -2.17
N ASP A 218 16.21 19.74 -0.97
CA ASP A 218 16.57 21.08 -0.51
C ASP A 218 18.09 21.21 -0.59
N ILE A 219 18.56 22.16 -1.39
CA ILE A 219 19.97 22.29 -1.78
C ILE A 219 20.42 23.75 -1.74
N VAL A 220 21.72 23.94 -1.50
CA VAL A 220 22.40 25.23 -1.63
C VAL A 220 23.28 25.19 -2.88
N ILE A 221 23.14 26.16 -3.77
CA ILE A 221 23.95 26.26 -4.98
C ILE A 221 25.38 26.63 -4.58
N GLN A 222 26.31 25.67 -4.72
CA GLN A 222 27.71 25.91 -4.39
C GLN A 222 28.48 26.56 -5.55
N ARG A 223 28.19 26.17 -6.80
CA ARG A 223 28.86 26.66 -8.00
C ARG A 223 27.87 26.68 -9.18
N ILE A 224 28.03 27.67 -10.06
CA ILE A 224 27.30 27.78 -11.34
C ILE A 224 28.35 27.68 -12.45
N TYR A 225 28.18 26.74 -13.38
CA TYR A 225 29.11 26.51 -14.49
C TYR A 225 28.62 27.20 -15.78
N PRO A 226 29.53 27.58 -16.70
CA PRO A 226 29.15 28.15 -18.00
C PRO A 226 28.37 27.14 -18.85
N ILE A 227 27.52 27.65 -19.74
CA ILE A 227 26.72 26.84 -20.67
C ILE A 227 27.66 26.04 -21.58
N GLN A 228 27.38 24.74 -21.73
CA GLN A 228 28.08 23.86 -22.66
C GLN A 228 27.14 23.43 -23.79
N LEU A 229 27.61 23.50 -25.03
CA LEU A 229 26.93 22.93 -26.20
C LEU A 229 27.38 21.48 -26.36
N ILE A 230 26.44 20.55 -26.23
CA ILE A 230 26.66 19.13 -26.48
C ILE A 230 26.27 18.87 -27.94
N ALA A 231 27.24 18.46 -28.77
CA ALA A 231 26.96 17.97 -30.11
C ALA A 231 26.61 16.48 -30.03
N ASN A 232 25.47 16.10 -30.62
CA ASN A 232 25.03 14.71 -30.76
C ASN A 232 25.80 13.99 -31.86
#